data_AF-A0A502WB94-F1
#
_entry.id   AF-A0A502WB94-F1
#
_cell.length_a   1.000
_cell.length_b   1.000
_cell.length_c   1.000
_cell.angle_alpha   90.00
_cell.angle_beta   90.00
_cell.angle_gamma   90.00
#
_symmetry.space_group_name_H-M   'P 1'
#
loop_
_entity.id
_entity.type
_entity.pdbx_description
1 polymer ?
#
loop_
_entity_poly.entity_id
_entity_poly.type
_entity_poly.pdbx_seq_one_letter_code
_entity_poly.pdbx_strand_id
1 'polypeptide(L)'
;MRLEKAAAQLEALGNPTRLQLYRILVRAGDDGLAVGSVQGRLDIPSSTLSHHLKRLVDTGLVTQERQATTLICRANYPGMNALIGYLADECCADACAPAVGKALA
;
A
#
# COMPACT_ATOMS: atom_id res chain seq x y z
N MET A 1 -2.15 14.86 -6.15
CA MET A 1 -2.70 14.27 -4.90
C MET A 1 -2.80 15.39 -3.85
N ARG A 2 -3.69 15.32 -2.84
CA ARG A 2 -3.73 16.31 -1.75
C ARG A 2 -2.88 15.85 -0.56
N LEU A 3 -2.23 16.77 0.15
CA LEU A 3 -1.34 16.48 1.29
C LEU A 3 -2.01 15.61 2.36
N GLU A 4 -3.23 15.95 2.76
CA GLU A 4 -3.98 15.21 3.78
C GLU A 4 -4.22 13.75 3.38
N LYS A 5 -4.48 13.50 2.09
CA LYS A 5 -4.66 12.14 1.55
C LYS A 5 -3.35 11.36 1.58
N ALA A 6 -2.24 11.99 1.16
CA ALA A 6 -0.93 11.36 1.21
C ALA A 6 -0.52 11.03 2.66
N ALA A 7 -0.72 11.97 3.59
CA ALA A 7 -0.45 11.77 5.00
C ALA A 7 -1.29 10.61 5.59
N ALA A 8 -2.59 10.55 5.29
CA ALA A 8 -3.45 9.45 5.75
C ALA A 8 -3.01 8.09 5.20
N GLN A 9 -2.58 8.03 3.92
CA GLN A 9 -2.06 6.80 3.33
C GLN A 9 -0.73 6.36 3.96
N LEU A 10 0.18 7.30 4.21
CA LEU A 10 1.44 7.03 4.90
C LEU A 10 1.22 6.58 6.35
N GLU A 11 0.30 7.21 7.07
CA GLU A 11 -0.09 6.81 8.44
C GLU A 11 -0.69 5.38 8.45
N ALA A 12 -1.51 5.05 7.46
CA ALA A 12 -2.00 3.69 7.27
C ALA A 12 -0.85 2.70 6.97
N LEU A 13 0.15 3.06 6.19
CA LEU A 13 1.30 2.17 5.95
C LEU A 13 2.33 2.16 7.09
N GLY A 14 2.35 3.18 7.96
CA GLY A 14 3.28 3.33 9.08
C GLY A 14 3.11 2.32 10.22
N ASN A 15 2.22 1.34 10.07
CA ASN A 15 2.06 0.22 11.00
C ASN A 15 2.65 -1.06 10.40
N PRO A 16 3.53 -1.79 11.11
CA PRO A 16 4.20 -2.98 10.59
C PRO A 16 3.25 -4.05 10.04
N THR A 17 2.15 -4.34 10.74
CA THR A 17 1.16 -5.33 10.31
C THR A 17 0.47 -4.91 9.03
N ARG A 18 0.08 -3.63 8.91
CA ARG A 18 -0.55 -3.10 7.68
C ARG A 18 0.41 -3.07 6.51
N LEU A 19 1.68 -2.73 6.73
CA LEU A 19 2.69 -2.79 5.68
C LEU A 19 2.95 -4.22 5.21
N GLN A 20 3.05 -5.17 6.14
CA GLN A 20 3.23 -6.58 5.80
C GLN A 20 2.02 -7.13 5.02
N LEU A 21 0.81 -6.83 5.47
CA LEU A 21 -0.44 -7.13 4.77
C LEU A 21 -0.41 -6.56 3.35
N TYR A 22 -0.11 -5.27 3.21
CA TYR A 22 -0.05 -4.61 1.91
C TYR A 22 0.95 -5.30 0.98
N ARG A 23 2.16 -5.63 1.47
CA ARG A 23 3.18 -6.36 0.70
C ARG A 23 2.73 -7.76 0.27
N ILE A 24 1.95 -8.46 1.11
CA ILE A 24 1.36 -9.75 0.75
C ILE A 24 0.40 -9.58 -0.43
N LEU A 25 -0.44 -8.54 -0.41
CA LEU A 25 -1.38 -8.25 -1.50
C LEU A 25 -0.67 -7.82 -2.79
N VAL A 26 0.39 -7.01 -2.70
CA VAL A 26 1.22 -6.66 -3.87
C VAL A 26 1.82 -7.90 -4.52
N ARG A 27 2.32 -8.85 -3.72
CA ARG A 27 2.85 -10.12 -4.24
C ARG A 27 1.78 -11.01 -4.87
N ALA A 28 0.52 -10.82 -4.51
CA ALA A 28 -0.59 -11.56 -5.10
C ALA A 28 -1.02 -11.02 -6.48
N GLY A 29 -0.54 -9.84 -6.88
CA GLY A 29 -0.88 -9.26 -8.18
C GLY A 29 -2.35 -8.82 -8.27
N ASP A 30 -2.85 -8.74 -9.51
CA ASP A 30 -4.23 -8.32 -9.81
C ASP A 30 -5.28 -9.35 -9.40
N ASP A 31 -4.90 -10.62 -9.26
CA ASP A 31 -5.79 -11.68 -8.79
C ASP A 31 -6.23 -11.43 -7.33
N GLY A 32 -5.35 -10.83 -6.53
CA GLY A 32 -5.58 -10.57 -5.12
C GLY A 32 -5.56 -11.85 -4.26
N LEU A 33 -6.08 -11.74 -3.04
CA LEU A 33 -6.20 -12.87 -2.13
C LEU A 33 -7.50 -12.83 -1.36
N ALA A 34 -8.06 -14.01 -1.08
CA ALA A 34 -9.11 -14.15 -0.10
C ALA A 34 -8.66 -13.65 1.27
N VAL A 35 -9.54 -12.96 2.01
CA VAL A 35 -9.26 -12.47 3.38
C VAL A 35 -8.73 -13.59 4.27
N GLY A 36 -9.31 -14.79 4.20
CA GLY A 36 -8.85 -15.95 4.97
C GLY A 36 -7.42 -16.37 4.64
N SER A 37 -7.01 -16.29 3.37
CA SER A 37 -5.63 -16.59 2.96
C SER A 37 -4.64 -15.52 3.45
N VAL A 38 -5.05 -14.25 3.49
CA VAL A 38 -4.25 -13.18 4.09
C VAL A 38 -4.10 -13.41 5.59
N GLN A 39 -5.19 -13.79 6.27
CA GLN A 39 -5.18 -14.10 7.69
C GLN A 39 -4.18 -15.22 8.03
N GLY A 40 -4.21 -16.33 7.30
CA GLY A 40 -3.29 -17.44 7.50
C GLY A 40 -1.82 -17.10 7.26
N ARG A 41 -1.51 -16.07 6.46
CA ARG A 41 -0.14 -15.61 6.22
C ARG A 41 0.38 -14.64 7.27
N LEU A 42 -0.51 -13.91 7.95
CA LEU A 42 -0.15 -12.93 8.98
C LEU A 42 -0.21 -13.49 10.40
N ASP A 43 -0.90 -14.62 10.60
CA ASP A 43 -1.10 -15.26 11.90
C ASP A 43 -1.68 -14.30 12.97
N ILE A 44 -2.74 -13.57 12.58
CA ILE A 44 -3.45 -12.63 13.45
C ILE A 44 -4.94 -12.95 13.57
N PRO A 45 -5.61 -12.46 14.64
CA PRO A 45 -7.06 -12.61 14.78
C PRO A 45 -7.83 -11.97 13.62
N SER A 46 -8.95 -12.59 13.23
CA SER A 46 -9.81 -12.11 12.12
C SER A 46 -10.36 -10.70 12.35
N SER A 47 -10.69 -10.35 13.60
CA SER A 47 -11.13 -9.01 13.99
C SER A 47 -10.04 -7.96 13.78
N THR A 48 -8.81 -8.26 14.18
CA THR A 48 -7.64 -7.40 13.99
C THR A 48 -7.31 -7.21 12.51
N LEU A 49 -7.34 -8.30 11.72
CA LEU A 49 -7.16 -8.22 10.27
C LEU A 49 -8.24 -7.33 9.62
N SER A 50 -9.50 -7.52 10.00
CA SER A 50 -10.62 -6.73 9.46
C SER A 50 -10.45 -5.24 9.73
N HIS A 51 -9.99 -4.88 10.94
CA HIS A 51 -9.67 -3.49 11.28
C HIS A 51 -8.52 -2.92 10.44
N HIS A 52 -7.45 -3.69 10.23
CA HIS A 52 -6.34 -3.30 9.38
C HIS A 52 -6.73 -3.14 7.90
N LEU A 53 -7.50 -4.09 7.37
CA LEU A 53 -8.04 -4.03 6.01
C LEU A 53 -8.93 -2.82 5.82
N LYS A 54 -9.86 -2.58 6.76
CA LYS A 54 -10.75 -1.41 6.70
C LYS A 54 -9.94 -0.11 6.61
N ARG A 55 -8.92 0.07 7.46
CA ARG A 55 -8.06 1.27 7.41
C ARG A 55 -7.35 1.43 6.06
N LEU A 56 -6.89 0.34 5.45
CA LEU A 56 -6.23 0.37 4.14
C LEU A 56 -7.23 0.63 2.98
N VAL A 57 -8.47 0.15 3.11
CA VAL A 57 -9.55 0.44 2.16
C VAL A 57 -9.99 1.90 2.26
N ASP A 58 -10.22 2.41 3.47
CA ASP A 58 -10.64 3.78 3.72
C ASP A 58 -9.61 4.81 3.20
N THR A 59 -8.32 4.44 3.23
CA THR A 59 -7.22 5.27 2.67
C THR A 59 -6.98 5.02 1.17
N GLY A 60 -7.76 4.14 0.55
CA GLY A 60 -7.69 3.84 -0.88
C GLY A 60 -6.42 3.12 -1.30
N LEU A 61 -5.73 2.43 -0.39
CA LEU A 61 -4.56 1.60 -0.70
C LEU A 61 -4.96 0.15 -1.02
N VAL A 62 -6.09 -0.33 -0.51
CA VAL A 62 -6.61 -1.67 -0.78
C VAL A 62 -8.02 -1.56 -1.33
N THR A 63 -8.41 -2.49 -2.19
CA THR A 63 -9.80 -2.69 -2.60
C THR A 63 -10.29 -4.05 -2.13
N GLN A 64 -11.60 -4.17 -1.93
CA GLN A 64 -12.25 -5.42 -1.56
C GLN A 64 -13.43 -5.67 -2.49
N GLU A 65 -13.58 -6.90 -2.94
CA GLU A 65 -14.66 -7.33 -3.81
C GLU A 65 -15.19 -8.68 -3.31
N ARG A 66 -16.51 -8.83 -3.24
CA ARG A 66 -17.13 -10.10 -2.89
C ARG A 66 -17.31 -10.94 -4.14
N GLN A 67 -16.64 -12.09 -4.20
CA GLN A 67 -16.77 -13.09 -5.25
C GLN A 67 -17.49 -14.32 -4.67
N ALA A 68 -18.77 -14.45 -5.00
CA ALA A 68 -19.68 -15.44 -4.42
C ALA A 68 -19.69 -15.40 -2.87
N THR A 69 -19.06 -16.38 -2.23
CA THR A 69 -18.98 -16.51 -0.76
C THR A 69 -17.69 -15.95 -0.18
N THR A 70 -16.71 -15.57 -1.00
CA THR A 70 -15.37 -15.14 -0.55
C THR A 70 -15.17 -13.65 -0.77
N LEU A 71 -14.56 -12.97 0.21
CA LEU A 71 -14.12 -11.59 0.06
C LEU A 71 -12.66 -11.57 -0.42
N ILE A 72 -12.43 -11.05 -1.62
CA ILE A 72 -11.11 -10.91 -2.22
C ILE A 72 -10.59 -9.50 -1.96
N CYS A 73 -9.37 -9.40 -1.44
CA CYS A 73 -8.65 -8.15 -1.22
C CYS A 73 -7.56 -7.99 -2.27
N ARG A 74 -7.39 -6.78 -2.78
CA ARG A 74 -6.37 -6.43 -3.78
C ARG A 74 -5.62 -5.17 -3.37
N ALA A 75 -4.34 -5.09 -3.72
CA ALA A 75 -3.63 -3.82 -3.65
C ALA A 75 -4.21 -2.86 -4.70
N ASN A 76 -4.47 -1.62 -4.31
CA ASN A 76 -4.85 -0.56 -5.24
C ASN A 76 -3.60 0.08 -5.83
N TYR A 77 -3.09 -0.49 -6.94
CA TYR A 77 -1.89 0.02 -7.61
C TYR A 77 -2.02 1.48 -8.06
N PRO A 78 -3.14 1.94 -8.65
CA PRO A 78 -3.35 3.37 -8.92
C PRO A 78 -3.17 4.25 -7.67
N GLY A 79 -3.70 3.81 -6.52
CA GLY A 79 -3.56 4.53 -5.26
C GLY A 79 -2.12 4.66 -4.79
N MET A 80 -1.34 3.58 -4.89
CA MET A 80 0.09 3.56 -4.53
C MET A 80 0.96 4.34 -5.50
N ASN A 81 0.73 4.19 -6.81
CA ASN A 81 1.49 4.93 -7.83
C ASN A 81 1.25 6.44 -7.69
N ALA A 82 0.03 6.86 -7.36
CA ALA A 82 -0.25 8.26 -7.07
C ALA A 82 0.48 8.77 -5.82
N LEU A 83 0.63 7.94 -4.78
CA LEU A 83 1.37 8.28 -3.56
C LEU A 83 2.87 8.40 -3.83
N ILE A 84 3.46 7.42 -4.51
CA ILE A 84 4.88 7.44 -4.89
C ILE A 84 5.15 8.63 -5.81
N GLY A 85 4.32 8.83 -6.83
CA GLY A 85 4.43 9.97 -7.73
C GLY A 85 4.35 11.31 -7.00
N TYR A 86 3.45 11.45 -6.03
CA TYR A 86 3.35 12.66 -5.21
C TYR A 86 4.63 12.94 -4.40
N LEU A 87 5.30 11.91 -3.87
CA LEU A 87 6.57 12.08 -3.18
C LEU A 87 7.74 12.32 -4.14
N ALA A 88 7.70 11.71 -5.32
CA ALA A 88 8.75 11.82 -6.32
C ALA A 88 8.76 13.18 -7.04
N ASP A 89 7.59 13.82 -7.21
CA ASP A 89 7.45 15.14 -7.87
C ASP A 89 8.27 16.24 -7.16
N GLU A 90 8.31 16.17 -5.83
CA GLU A 90 9.08 17.10 -4.99
C GLU A 90 10.50 16.58 -4.70
N CYS A 91 10.82 15.36 -5.12
CA CYS A 91 12.14 14.77 -4.90
C CYS A 91 13.16 15.50 -5.77
N CYS A 92 14.09 16.21 -5.14
CA CYS A 92 15.12 17.00 -5.80
C CYS A 92 14.61 18.21 -6.62
N ALA A 93 13.35 18.62 -6.46
CA ALA A 93 12.77 19.75 -7.21
C ALA A 93 13.55 21.07 -6.99
N ASP A 94 13.96 21.33 -5.75
CA ASP A 94 14.81 22.48 -5.38
C ASP A 94 16.30 22.12 -5.29
N ALA A 95 16.65 20.85 -5.53
CA ALA A 95 18.03 20.38 -5.46
C ALA A 95 18.74 20.62 -6.80
N CYS A 96 19.01 21.89 -7.11
CA CYS A 96 20.07 22.24 -8.06
C CYS A 96 21.37 22.55 -7.29
N ALA A 97 22.13 21.50 -7.01
CA ALA A 97 23.59 21.55 -7.03
C ALA A 97 24.08 20.23 -7.64
N PRO A 98 24.95 20.25 -8.66
CA PRO A 98 25.32 19.05 -9.38
C PRO A 98 26.22 18.19 -8.50
N ALA A 99 25.70 17.06 -8.01
CA ALA A 99 26.59 15.98 -7.60
C ALA A 99 27.12 15.33 -8.87
N VAL A 100 28.31 15.77 -9.30
CA VAL A 100 29.19 15.00 -10.16
C VAL A 100 29.39 13.62 -9.51
N GLY A 101 28.61 12.65 -9.96
CA GLY A 101 28.80 11.22 -9.73
C GLY A 101 29.56 10.63 -10.90
N LYS A 102 30.88 10.84 -10.87
CA LYS A 102 31.89 10.38 -11.81
C LYS A 102 31.87 8.84 -11.94
N ALA A 103 31.81 8.37 -13.19
CA ALA A 103 32.35 7.12 -13.75
C ALA A 103 32.10 5.77 -13.01
N LEU A 104 31.40 4.86 -13.69
CA LEU A 104 31.74 3.43 -13.61
C LEU A 104 32.66 3.13 -14.81
N ALA A 105 33.93 2.90 -14.52
CA ALA A 105 34.89 2.24 -15.40
C ALA A 105 34.77 0.72 -15.22
#